data_AF-A0A8B5WN36-F1
#
_entry.id   AF-A0A8B5WN36-F1
#
_cell.length_a   1.000
_cell.length_b   1.000
_cell.length_c   1.000
_cell.angle_alpha   90.00
_cell.angle_beta   90.00
_cell.angle_gamma   90.00
#
_symmetry.space_group_name_H-M   'P 1'
#
loop_
_entity.id
_entity.type
_entity.pdbx_description
1 polymer ?
#
loop_
_entity_poly.entity_id
_entity_poly.type
_entity_poly.pdbx_seq_one_letter_code
_entity_poly.pdbx_strand_id
1 'polypeptide(L)'
;MENGVETRRIVEKILSTHTATREELECVYRALCKNTHPDLTGKDGSEFIRLQQVFRYVRDAGVSSHDPYPARVARETGYAGPLTPRAGLFSCLERYVQLGLHSPRVRMRVLLKPHSLRVLHAVEYWGSMYDPVFPTVFSRFNARRFELLATRADVKNYLYGRRLFADGLRWFLEYQSYGRESCRDIARERFRRSVGVYRFARMADNPVIPFAEWLLHELEKPAWRSRVVVARPA
;
A
#
# COMPACT_ATOMS: atom_id res chain seq x y z
N MET A 1 18.33 -27.01 25.57
CA MET A 1 19.48 -26.09 25.36
C MET A 1 19.56 -25.55 23.93
N GLU A 2 18.97 -26.21 22.92
CA GLU A 2 19.03 -25.78 21.50
C GLU A 2 18.35 -24.44 21.19
N ASN A 3 17.18 -24.15 21.77
CA ASN A 3 16.44 -22.90 21.53
C ASN A 3 17.20 -21.60 21.90
N GLY A 4 18.14 -21.68 22.85
CA GLY A 4 18.89 -20.50 23.33
C GLY A 4 19.99 -20.07 22.36
N VAL A 5 20.60 -21.02 21.66
CA VAL A 5 21.68 -20.77 20.69
C VAL A 5 21.10 -20.17 19.41
N GLU A 6 19.98 -20.72 18.94
CA GLU A 6 19.26 -20.21 17.77
C GLU A 6 18.72 -18.78 18.00
N THR A 7 18.15 -18.51 19.18
CA THR A 7 17.68 -17.16 19.53
C THR A 7 18.83 -16.14 19.52
N ARG A 8 20.01 -16.46 20.08
CA ARG A 8 21.16 -15.55 20.07
C ARG A 8 21.63 -15.25 18.65
N ARG A 9 21.71 -16.27 17.80
CA ARG A 9 22.07 -16.11 16.38
C ARG A 9 21.09 -15.19 15.63
N ILE A 10 19.80 -15.32 15.91
CA ILE A 10 18.77 -14.45 15.34
C ILE A 10 18.94 -13.01 15.85
N VAL A 11 19.18 -12.81 17.15
CA VAL A 11 19.41 -11.47 17.72
C VAL A 11 20.64 -10.80 17.11
N GLU A 12 21.77 -11.51 17.00
CA GLU A 12 23.00 -11.00 16.38
C GLU A 12 22.79 -10.62 14.90
N LYS A 13 22.03 -11.42 14.16
CA LYS A 13 21.62 -11.10 12.79
C LYS A 13 20.78 -9.82 12.74
N ILE A 14 19.79 -9.67 13.63
CA ILE A 14 18.93 -8.48 13.67
C ILE A 14 19.74 -7.23 14.01
N LEU A 15 20.65 -7.33 14.99
CA LEU A 15 21.49 -6.21 15.40
C LEU A 15 22.50 -5.79 14.33
N SER A 16 22.99 -6.73 13.52
CA SER A 16 23.96 -6.45 12.45
C SER A 16 23.32 -5.97 11.15
N THR A 17 22.16 -6.52 10.77
CA THR A 17 21.51 -6.22 9.49
C THR A 17 20.40 -5.19 9.60
N HIS A 18 19.93 -4.89 10.82
CA HIS A 18 18.73 -4.10 11.08
C HIS A 18 17.47 -4.63 10.36
N THR A 19 17.43 -5.92 10.02
CA THR A 19 16.30 -6.58 9.37
C THR A 19 15.91 -7.87 10.11
N ALA A 20 14.62 -8.20 10.11
CA ALA A 20 14.10 -9.39 10.77
C ALA A 20 12.87 -9.91 10.01
N THR A 21 12.72 -11.24 9.91
CA THR A 21 11.44 -11.82 9.48
C THR A 21 10.44 -11.84 10.64
N ARG A 22 9.17 -12.05 10.32
CA ARG A 22 8.12 -12.17 11.34
C ARG A 22 8.37 -13.35 12.28
N GLU A 23 8.79 -14.48 11.71
CA GLU A 23 9.09 -15.70 12.45
C GLU A 23 10.28 -15.50 13.40
N GLU A 24 11.30 -14.77 12.95
CA GLU A 24 12.46 -14.38 13.75
C GLU A 24 12.07 -13.49 14.93
N LEU A 25 11.22 -12.47 14.70
CA LEU A 25 10.70 -11.60 15.75
C LEU A 25 9.81 -12.36 16.75
N GLU A 26 8.95 -13.25 16.28
CA GLU A 26 8.11 -14.08 17.15
C GLU A 26 8.95 -15.05 17.98
N CYS A 27 10.03 -15.62 17.42
CA CYS A 27 10.96 -16.49 18.14
C CYS A 27 11.67 -15.73 19.27
N VAL A 28 12.25 -14.57 18.96
CA VAL A 28 12.92 -13.71 19.95
C VAL A 28 11.95 -13.24 21.02
N TYR A 29 10.74 -12.82 20.65
CA TYR A 29 9.70 -12.40 21.60
C TYR A 29 9.32 -13.51 22.58
N ARG A 30 9.06 -14.73 22.07
CA ARG A 30 8.72 -15.88 22.94
C ARG A 30 9.86 -16.23 23.88
N ALA A 31 11.11 -16.16 23.42
CA ALA A 31 12.26 -16.41 24.26
C ALA A 31 12.41 -15.37 25.38
N LEU A 32 12.23 -14.09 25.05
CA LEU A 32 12.31 -13.00 26.02
C LEU A 32 11.15 -13.02 27.01
N CYS A 33 9.93 -13.34 26.58
CA CYS A 33 8.77 -13.46 27.46
C CYS A 33 8.98 -14.48 28.58
N LYS A 34 9.67 -15.61 28.32
CA LYS A 34 9.99 -16.60 29.36
C LYS A 34 10.89 -16.03 30.47
N ASN A 35 11.69 -15.02 30.16
CA ASN A 35 12.64 -14.41 31.09
C ASN A 35 12.12 -13.12 31.74
N THR A 36 11.01 -12.56 31.26
CA THR A 36 10.45 -11.31 31.78
C THR A 36 9.07 -11.49 32.39
N HIS A 37 8.41 -12.65 32.24
CA HIS A 37 7.04 -12.83 32.72
C HIS A 37 6.94 -12.67 34.24
N PRO A 38 6.00 -11.86 34.76
CA PRO A 38 5.86 -11.64 36.21
C PRO A 38 5.63 -12.96 36.96
N ASP A 39 4.75 -13.83 36.45
CA ASP A 39 4.47 -15.14 37.08
C ASP A 39 5.68 -16.10 37.12
N LEU A 40 6.68 -15.90 36.27
CA LEU A 40 7.88 -16.75 36.23
C LEU A 40 9.07 -16.15 36.97
N THR A 41 9.09 -14.83 37.16
CA THR A 41 10.24 -14.10 37.71
C THR A 41 9.96 -13.44 39.06
N GLY A 42 8.70 -13.36 39.48
CA GLY A 42 8.29 -12.69 40.72
C GLY A 42 8.47 -11.17 40.69
N LYS A 43 8.80 -10.59 39.54
CA LYS A 43 8.98 -9.14 39.35
C LYS A 43 7.65 -8.42 39.07
N ASP A 44 7.67 -7.10 39.15
CA ASP A 44 6.51 -6.20 38.94
C ASP A 44 5.89 -6.21 37.52
N GLY A 45 6.49 -6.95 36.58
CA GLY A 45 6.02 -7.08 35.20
C GLY A 45 6.30 -5.87 34.30
N SER A 46 7.00 -4.84 34.78
CA SER A 46 7.33 -3.64 34.00
C SER A 46 8.17 -3.95 32.76
N GLU A 47 9.16 -4.84 32.89
CA GLU A 47 10.00 -5.33 31.79
C GLU A 47 9.18 -6.09 30.74
N PHE A 48 8.20 -6.89 31.17
CA PHE A 48 7.30 -7.62 30.28
C PHE A 48 6.37 -6.68 29.51
N ILE A 49 5.81 -5.67 30.17
CA ILE A 49 4.96 -4.66 29.51
C ILE A 49 5.77 -3.89 28.47
N ARG A 50 6.99 -3.47 28.81
CA ARG A 50 7.88 -2.77 27.88
C ARG A 50 8.25 -3.66 26.68
N LEU A 51 8.60 -4.92 26.91
CA LEU A 51 8.87 -5.89 25.85
C LEU A 51 7.64 -6.08 24.94
N GLN A 52 6.44 -6.19 25.53
CA GLN A 52 5.20 -6.34 24.77
C GLN A 52 4.89 -5.09 23.94
N GLN A 53 5.12 -3.89 24.48
CA GLN A 53 4.96 -2.63 23.75
C GLN A 53 5.96 -2.53 22.60
N VAL A 54 7.24 -2.86 22.82
CA VAL A 54 8.26 -2.87 21.77
C VAL A 54 7.95 -3.91 20.71
N PHE A 55 7.57 -5.13 21.08
CA PHE A 55 7.18 -6.15 20.12
C PHE A 55 5.94 -5.76 19.32
N ARG A 56 4.91 -5.20 19.95
CA ARG A 56 3.73 -4.68 19.24
C ARG A 56 4.12 -3.53 18.32
N TYR A 57 4.95 -2.60 18.78
CA TYR A 57 5.46 -1.51 17.95
C TYR A 57 6.25 -2.04 16.76
N VAL A 58 7.19 -2.97 16.94
CA VAL A 58 7.98 -3.56 15.85
C VAL A 58 7.15 -4.49 14.96
N ARG A 59 6.12 -5.15 15.48
CA ARG A 59 5.18 -5.95 14.68
C ARG A 59 4.26 -5.06 13.86
N ASP A 60 3.76 -3.98 14.46
CA ASP A 60 2.76 -3.10 13.86
C ASP A 60 3.41 -2.00 12.99
N ALA A 61 4.64 -1.60 13.29
CA ALA A 61 5.48 -0.68 12.51
C ALA A 61 6.47 -1.40 11.59
N GLY A 62 6.73 -2.70 11.81
CA GLY A 62 7.83 -3.45 11.20
C GLY A 62 7.50 -4.86 10.71
N VAL A 63 6.23 -5.28 10.65
CA VAL A 63 5.82 -6.23 9.59
C VAL A 63 5.67 -5.44 8.29
N SER A 64 6.78 -4.84 7.86
CA SER A 64 7.12 -4.90 6.45
C SER A 64 7.28 -6.37 6.15
N SER A 65 6.18 -7.01 5.76
CA SER A 65 6.25 -8.09 4.78
C SER A 65 6.76 -7.44 3.50
N HIS A 66 8.01 -6.97 3.49
CA HIS A 66 8.75 -6.75 2.28
C HIS A 66 8.81 -8.12 1.65
N ASP A 67 7.90 -8.37 0.71
CA ASP A 67 8.22 -9.31 -0.34
C ASP A 67 9.52 -8.77 -0.94
N PRO A 68 10.64 -9.50 -0.83
CA PRO A 68 11.90 -9.06 -1.39
C PRO A 68 11.83 -8.91 -2.91
N TYR A 69 10.70 -9.30 -3.53
CA TYR A 69 10.47 -9.25 -4.95
C TYR A 69 9.20 -8.44 -5.30
N PRO A 70 9.21 -7.10 -5.19
CA PRO A 70 8.11 -6.25 -5.68
C PRO A 70 7.81 -6.46 -7.18
N ALA A 71 8.75 -7.03 -7.93
CA ALA A 71 8.55 -7.51 -9.28
C ALA A 71 7.50 -8.64 -9.39
N ARG A 72 7.40 -9.56 -8.40
CA ARG A 72 6.42 -10.66 -8.43
C ARG A 72 5.00 -10.15 -8.44
N VAL A 73 4.68 -9.14 -7.63
CA VAL A 73 3.35 -8.50 -7.63
C VAL A 73 3.01 -7.94 -9.00
N ALA A 74 3.96 -7.28 -9.67
CA ALA A 74 3.74 -6.78 -11.02
C ALA A 74 3.49 -7.94 -12.01
N ARG A 75 4.22 -9.06 -11.89
CA ARG A 75 4.03 -10.25 -12.75
C ARG A 75 2.69 -10.96 -12.55
N GLU A 76 2.10 -10.89 -11.35
CA GLU A 76 0.77 -11.48 -11.07
C GLU A 76 -0.35 -10.88 -11.92
N THR A 77 -0.13 -9.73 -12.55
CA THR A 77 -1.07 -9.15 -13.54
C THR A 77 -1.00 -9.81 -14.92
N GLY A 78 -0.07 -10.74 -15.14
CA GLY A 78 0.21 -11.34 -16.45
C GLY A 78 1.18 -10.52 -17.32
N TYR A 79 1.73 -9.41 -16.82
CA TYR A 79 2.70 -8.61 -17.59
C TYR A 79 4.04 -9.33 -17.76
N ALA A 80 4.39 -9.67 -19.01
CA ALA A 80 5.62 -10.39 -19.37
C ALA A 80 6.78 -9.49 -19.84
N GLY A 81 6.55 -8.20 -20.11
CA GLY A 81 7.59 -7.29 -20.63
C GLY A 81 8.64 -6.86 -19.59
N PRO A 82 9.59 -5.98 -19.97
CA PRO A 82 10.55 -5.38 -19.06
C PRO A 82 9.85 -4.56 -17.96
N LEU A 83 10.26 -4.75 -16.70
CA LEU A 83 9.73 -4.01 -15.55
C LEU A 83 10.53 -2.73 -15.31
N THR A 84 10.18 -1.68 -16.02
CA THR A 84 10.61 -0.32 -15.68
C THR A 84 9.89 0.17 -14.42
N PRO A 85 10.38 1.21 -13.71
CA PRO A 85 9.68 1.75 -12.54
C PRO A 85 8.21 2.09 -12.79
N ARG A 86 7.94 2.74 -13.94
CA ARG A 86 6.58 3.08 -14.37
C ARG A 86 5.71 1.84 -14.63
N ALA A 87 6.26 0.83 -15.32
CA ALA A 87 5.55 -0.42 -15.60
C ALA A 87 5.25 -1.22 -14.33
N GLY A 88 6.23 -1.29 -13.42
CA GLY A 88 6.08 -1.92 -12.11
C GLY A 88 5.00 -1.24 -11.28
N LEU A 89 5.02 0.09 -11.22
CA LEU A 89 4.04 0.88 -10.48
C LEU A 89 2.62 0.61 -10.98
N PHE A 90 2.37 0.73 -12.28
CA PHE A 90 1.01 0.58 -12.80
C PHE A 90 0.51 -0.85 -12.77
N SER A 91 1.38 -1.84 -12.92
CA SER A 91 1.01 -3.26 -12.74
C SER A 91 0.65 -3.53 -11.27
N CYS A 92 1.41 -2.99 -10.32
CA CYS A 92 1.06 -3.12 -8.90
C CYS A 92 -0.22 -2.35 -8.53
N LEU A 93 -0.46 -1.18 -9.12
CA LEU A 93 -1.70 -0.42 -8.95
C LEU A 93 -2.91 -1.15 -9.55
N GLU A 94 -2.73 -1.83 -10.69
CA GLU A 94 -3.74 -2.72 -11.27
C GLU A 94 -4.11 -3.83 -10.29
N ARG A 95 -3.10 -4.51 -9.73
CA ARG A 95 -3.33 -5.54 -8.71
C ARG A 95 -4.02 -4.98 -7.47
N TYR A 96 -3.62 -3.81 -7.01
CA TYR A 96 -4.24 -3.08 -5.89
C TYR A 96 -5.74 -2.82 -6.14
N VAL A 97 -6.11 -2.42 -7.36
CA VAL A 97 -7.51 -2.18 -7.74
C VAL A 97 -8.29 -3.49 -7.86
N GLN A 98 -7.72 -4.52 -8.48
CA GLN A 98 -8.34 -5.86 -8.62
C GLN A 98 -8.67 -6.48 -7.26
N LEU A 99 -7.80 -6.31 -6.27
CA LEU A 99 -8.02 -6.78 -4.90
C LEU A 99 -8.97 -5.88 -4.09
N GLY A 100 -9.48 -4.80 -4.67
CA GLY A 100 -10.37 -3.85 -4.00
C GLY A 100 -9.69 -3.04 -2.89
N LEU A 101 -8.35 -3.00 -2.85
CA LEU A 101 -7.58 -2.38 -1.76
C LEU A 101 -7.72 -0.85 -1.73
N HIS A 102 -8.30 -0.21 -2.75
CA HIS A 102 -8.72 1.19 -2.73
C HIS A 102 -9.90 1.48 -1.79
N SER A 103 -10.65 0.44 -1.42
CA SER A 103 -11.76 0.51 -0.46
C SER A 103 -11.25 0.34 0.98
N PRO A 104 -11.54 1.28 1.91
CA PRO A 104 -11.12 1.15 3.31
C PRO A 104 -11.85 -0.02 3.97
N ARG A 105 -13.09 -0.30 3.54
CA ARG A 105 -13.87 -1.44 4.03
C ARG A 105 -13.14 -2.75 3.76
N VAL A 106 -12.54 -2.91 2.58
CA VAL A 106 -11.73 -4.10 2.24
C VAL A 106 -10.46 -4.14 3.07
N ARG A 107 -9.77 -3.00 3.23
CA ARG A 107 -8.57 -2.90 4.07
C ARG A 107 -8.84 -3.14 5.58
N MET A 108 -10.08 -2.94 6.04
CA MET A 108 -10.49 -3.06 7.45
C MET A 108 -11.13 -4.40 7.81
N ARG A 109 -11.59 -5.18 6.83
CA ARG A 109 -12.36 -6.43 7.05
C ARG A 109 -11.47 -7.60 7.51
N VAL A 110 -10.77 -7.41 8.64
CA VAL A 110 -9.78 -8.32 9.26
C VAL A 110 -8.39 -8.08 8.69
N LEU A 111 -7.44 -7.75 9.60
CA LEU A 111 -5.98 -7.62 9.44
C LEU A 111 -5.52 -7.88 8.01
N LEU A 112 -5.06 -6.83 7.30
CA LEU A 112 -4.54 -6.95 5.92
C LEU A 112 -3.71 -8.24 5.82
N LYS A 113 -4.25 -9.23 5.10
CA LYS A 113 -3.55 -10.51 4.91
C LYS A 113 -2.15 -10.19 4.40
N PRO A 114 -1.12 -10.99 4.73
CA PRO A 114 0.24 -10.74 4.24
C PRO A 114 0.32 -10.46 2.73
N HIS A 115 -0.53 -11.14 1.95
CA HIS A 115 -0.70 -10.89 0.51
C HIS A 115 -1.13 -9.45 0.16
N SER A 116 -2.04 -8.84 0.91
CA SER A 116 -2.51 -7.47 0.66
C SER A 116 -1.48 -6.42 1.06
N LEU A 117 -0.77 -6.63 2.19
CA LEU A 117 0.34 -5.76 2.60
C LEU A 117 1.45 -5.76 1.56
N ARG A 118 1.79 -6.94 1.04
CA ARG A 118 2.75 -7.10 -0.04
C ARG A 118 2.41 -6.27 -1.27
N VAL A 119 1.14 -6.20 -1.66
CA VAL A 119 0.72 -5.36 -2.80
C VAL A 119 0.89 -3.88 -2.49
N LEU A 120 0.53 -3.42 -1.29
CA LEU A 120 0.73 -2.03 -0.87
C LEU A 120 2.22 -1.65 -0.89
N HIS A 121 3.09 -2.49 -0.32
CA HIS A 121 4.54 -2.26 -0.33
C HIS A 121 5.13 -2.28 -1.73
N ALA A 122 4.65 -3.17 -2.62
CA ALA A 122 5.10 -3.18 -4.00
C ALA A 122 4.70 -1.89 -4.75
N VAL A 123 3.50 -1.35 -4.49
CA VAL A 123 3.09 -0.05 -5.04
C VAL A 123 3.97 1.08 -4.50
N GLU A 124 4.26 1.10 -3.20
CA GLU A 124 5.13 2.11 -2.59
C GLU A 124 6.57 2.04 -3.12
N TYR A 125 7.13 0.83 -3.25
CA TYR A 125 8.48 0.61 -3.78
C TYR A 125 8.59 1.09 -5.24
N TRP A 126 7.71 0.62 -6.12
CA TRP A 126 7.78 1.05 -7.52
C TRP A 126 7.42 2.53 -7.68
N GLY A 127 6.54 3.02 -6.80
CA GLY A 127 6.21 4.43 -6.67
C GLY A 127 7.42 5.28 -6.35
N SER A 128 8.19 4.95 -5.31
CA SER A 128 9.38 5.72 -4.92
C SER A 128 10.47 5.72 -5.98
N MET A 129 10.60 4.63 -6.73
CA MET A 129 11.54 4.52 -7.85
C MET A 129 11.09 5.32 -9.08
N TYR A 130 9.78 5.53 -9.27
CA TYR A 130 9.25 6.24 -10.42
C TYR A 130 9.10 7.75 -10.18
N ASP A 131 8.53 8.12 -9.04
CA ASP A 131 8.26 9.51 -8.67
C ASP A 131 8.34 9.65 -7.13
N PRO A 132 9.28 10.45 -6.60
CA PRO A 132 9.48 10.60 -5.16
C PRO A 132 8.27 11.20 -4.42
N VAL A 133 7.37 11.89 -5.12
CA VAL A 133 6.15 12.46 -4.52
C VAL A 133 5.07 11.39 -4.33
N PHE A 134 5.05 10.38 -5.19
CA PHE A 134 3.98 9.38 -5.22
C PHE A 134 3.77 8.63 -3.89
N PRO A 135 4.81 8.11 -3.18
CA PRO A 135 4.60 7.37 -1.93
C PRO A 135 3.88 8.19 -0.86
N THR A 136 4.16 9.49 -0.79
CA THR A 136 3.50 10.41 0.15
C THR A 136 2.01 10.55 -0.18
N VAL A 137 1.68 10.71 -1.46
CA VAL A 137 0.30 10.85 -1.94
C VAL A 137 -0.49 9.55 -1.73
N PHE A 138 0.11 8.42 -2.10
CA PHE A 138 -0.50 7.10 -1.98
C PHE A 138 -0.72 6.68 -0.52
N SER A 139 0.28 6.87 0.36
CA SER A 139 0.16 6.56 1.79
C SER A 139 -0.92 7.43 2.46
N ARG A 140 -0.95 8.74 2.17
CA ARG A 140 -2.00 9.65 2.68
C ARG A 140 -3.41 9.21 2.27
N PHE A 141 -3.60 8.80 1.01
CA PHE A 141 -4.89 8.25 0.55
C PHE A 141 -5.28 6.95 1.27
N ASN A 142 -4.31 6.09 1.57
CA ASN A 142 -4.58 4.82 2.23
C ASN A 142 -4.76 4.94 3.75
N ALA A 143 -4.16 5.95 4.39
CA ALA A 143 -4.15 6.17 5.84
C ALA A 143 -5.48 6.69 6.41
N ARG A 144 -6.19 7.60 5.70
CA ARG A 144 -7.45 8.16 6.24
C ARG A 144 -8.57 7.12 6.26
N ARG A 145 -8.98 6.75 7.48
CA ARG A 145 -10.01 5.73 7.70
C ARG A 145 -11.43 6.29 7.70
N PHE A 146 -11.71 7.45 8.31
CA PHE A 146 -13.01 8.11 8.25
C PHE A 146 -12.83 9.61 8.53
N GLU A 147 -13.36 10.48 7.67
CA GLU A 147 -13.57 11.89 8.03
C GLU A 147 -14.85 11.96 8.86
N LEU A 148 -14.79 12.63 10.01
CA LEU A 148 -15.99 13.00 10.75
C LEU A 148 -16.69 14.09 9.93
N LEU A 149 -17.74 13.71 9.21
CA LEU A 149 -18.51 14.61 8.37
C LEU A 149 -19.72 15.12 9.16
N ALA A 150 -19.88 16.44 9.19
CA ALA A 150 -20.87 17.10 10.04
C ALA A 150 -22.30 16.92 9.53
N THR A 151 -22.50 16.84 8.21
CA THR A 151 -23.84 16.80 7.61
C THR A 151 -24.08 15.58 6.72
N ARG A 152 -25.36 15.21 6.52
CA ARG A 152 -25.76 14.18 5.55
C ARG A 152 -25.35 14.55 4.12
N ALA A 153 -25.35 15.84 3.78
CA ALA A 153 -24.92 16.33 2.48
C ALA A 153 -23.42 16.07 2.26
N ASP A 154 -22.60 16.31 3.29
CA ASP A 154 -21.16 16.05 3.23
C ASP A 154 -20.87 14.55 3.07
N VAL A 155 -21.61 13.69 3.78
CA VAL A 155 -21.51 12.23 3.61
C VAL A 155 -21.84 11.82 2.18
N LYS A 156 -22.91 12.36 1.59
CA LYS A 156 -23.30 12.08 0.20
C LYS A 156 -22.22 12.53 -0.78
N ASN A 157 -21.70 13.75 -0.62
CA ASN A 157 -20.65 14.30 -1.46
C ASN A 157 -19.35 13.50 -1.32
N TYR A 158 -18.96 13.13 -0.11
CA TYR A 158 -17.80 12.29 0.16
C TYR A 158 -17.89 10.94 -0.56
N LEU A 159 -19.03 10.24 -0.41
CA LEU A 159 -19.22 8.93 -1.05
C LEU A 159 -19.27 9.05 -2.58
N TYR A 160 -19.91 10.10 -3.10
CA TYR A 160 -19.99 10.35 -4.54
C TYR A 160 -18.62 10.70 -5.14
N GLY A 161 -17.87 11.61 -4.53
CA GLY A 161 -16.50 11.97 -4.93
C GLY A 161 -15.57 10.76 -4.90
N ARG A 162 -15.71 9.91 -3.88
CA ARG A 162 -14.93 8.66 -3.75
C ARG A 162 -15.26 7.66 -4.85
N ARG A 163 -16.54 7.51 -5.20
CA ARG A 163 -16.98 6.65 -6.30
C ARG A 163 -16.40 7.14 -7.62
N LEU A 164 -16.48 8.44 -7.90
CA LEU A 164 -15.88 9.04 -9.10
C LEU A 164 -14.38 8.80 -9.17
N PHE A 165 -13.66 8.94 -8.06
CA PHE A 165 -12.23 8.63 -8.00
C PHE A 165 -11.94 7.16 -8.33
N ALA A 166 -12.64 6.22 -7.68
CA ALA A 166 -12.44 4.79 -7.92
C ALA A 166 -12.76 4.40 -9.37
N ASP A 167 -13.82 4.97 -9.94
CA ASP A 167 -14.17 4.78 -11.35
C ASP A 167 -13.09 5.34 -12.27
N GLY A 168 -12.59 6.55 -11.99
CA GLY A 168 -11.49 7.18 -12.73
C GLY A 168 -10.20 6.37 -12.68
N LEU A 169 -9.87 5.79 -11.52
CA LEU A 169 -8.69 4.94 -11.35
C LEU A 169 -8.77 3.66 -12.21
N ARG A 170 -9.94 3.06 -12.35
CA ARG A 170 -10.14 1.92 -13.27
C ARG A 170 -9.89 2.33 -14.72
N TRP A 171 -10.53 3.40 -15.18
CA TRP A 171 -10.35 3.91 -16.55
C TRP A 171 -8.92 4.36 -16.84
N PHE A 172 -8.24 4.94 -15.85
CA PHE A 172 -6.82 5.29 -15.93
C PHE A 172 -5.98 4.05 -16.21
N LEU A 173 -6.18 2.96 -15.44
CA LEU A 173 -5.42 1.73 -15.62
C LEU A 173 -5.73 1.05 -16.96
N GLU A 174 -6.98 1.09 -17.43
CA GLU A 174 -7.32 0.63 -18.77
C GLU A 174 -6.61 1.44 -19.86
N TYR A 175 -6.56 2.77 -19.72
CA TYR A 175 -5.78 3.62 -20.64
C TYR A 175 -4.30 3.22 -20.62
N GLN A 176 -3.71 3.06 -19.43
CA GLN A 176 -2.32 2.67 -19.28
C GLN A 176 -2.01 1.30 -19.91
N SER A 177 -2.97 0.37 -19.86
CA SER A 177 -2.84 -0.98 -20.41
C SER A 177 -3.07 -1.08 -21.92
N TYR A 178 -4.03 -0.33 -22.47
CA TYR A 178 -4.48 -0.47 -23.86
C TYR A 178 -4.21 0.74 -24.76
N GLY A 179 -3.85 1.89 -24.19
CA GLY A 179 -3.59 3.13 -24.93
C GLY A 179 -4.83 3.77 -25.58
N ARG A 180 -6.05 3.39 -25.17
CA ARG A 180 -7.30 3.94 -25.75
C ARG A 180 -7.56 5.36 -25.24
N GLU A 181 -7.51 6.36 -26.11
CA GLU A 181 -7.73 7.76 -25.72
C GLU A 181 -9.12 8.01 -25.10
N SER A 182 -10.15 7.27 -25.49
CA SER A 182 -11.47 7.35 -24.83
C SER A 182 -11.41 6.98 -23.35
N CYS A 183 -10.60 5.98 -22.96
CA CYS A 183 -10.37 5.64 -21.55
C CYS A 183 -9.66 6.78 -20.81
N ARG A 184 -8.69 7.45 -21.45
CA ARG A 184 -7.99 8.62 -20.90
C ARG A 184 -8.96 9.76 -20.63
N ASP A 185 -9.83 10.08 -21.58
CA ASP A 185 -10.79 11.18 -21.44
C ASP A 185 -11.82 10.90 -20.34
N ILE A 186 -12.32 9.66 -20.26
CA ILE A 186 -13.21 9.25 -19.17
C ILE A 186 -12.49 9.36 -17.83
N ALA A 187 -11.25 8.84 -17.71
CA ALA A 187 -10.48 8.92 -16.47
C ALA A 187 -10.27 10.38 -16.04
N ARG A 188 -9.86 11.24 -16.98
CA ARG A 188 -9.66 12.68 -16.76
C ARG A 188 -10.91 13.36 -16.24
N GLU A 189 -12.06 13.13 -16.87
CA GLU A 189 -13.33 13.71 -16.44
C GLU A 189 -13.72 13.23 -15.04
N ARG A 190 -13.55 11.93 -14.75
CA ARG A 190 -13.86 11.36 -13.43
C ARG A 190 -13.00 11.95 -12.32
N PHE A 191 -11.70 12.10 -12.55
CA PHE A 191 -10.81 12.73 -11.58
C PHE A 191 -11.13 14.20 -11.36
N ARG A 192 -11.34 14.98 -12.43
CA ARG A 192 -11.74 16.40 -12.33
C ARG A 192 -13.03 16.58 -11.54
N ARG A 193 -14.06 15.77 -11.83
CA ARG A 193 -15.32 15.80 -11.08
C ARG A 193 -15.13 15.39 -9.62
N SER A 194 -14.32 14.37 -9.35
CA SER A 194 -14.02 13.95 -7.98
C SER A 194 -13.39 15.09 -7.17
N VAL A 195 -12.36 15.74 -7.71
CA VAL A 195 -11.71 16.92 -7.10
C VAL A 195 -12.72 18.05 -6.90
N GLY A 196 -13.53 18.34 -7.91
CA GLY A 196 -14.58 19.38 -7.84
C GLY A 196 -15.58 19.14 -6.72
N VAL A 197 -16.03 17.89 -6.51
CA VAL A 197 -16.95 17.52 -5.43
C VAL A 197 -16.32 17.76 -4.05
N TYR A 198 -15.06 17.35 -3.84
CA TYR A 198 -14.40 17.56 -2.54
C TYR A 198 -14.15 19.04 -2.25
N ARG A 199 -13.73 19.82 -3.26
CA ARG A 199 -13.54 21.27 -3.12
C ARG A 199 -14.85 21.99 -2.82
N PHE A 200 -15.92 21.66 -3.55
CA PHE A 200 -17.25 22.25 -3.33
C PHE A 200 -17.78 21.97 -1.92
N ALA A 201 -17.61 20.73 -1.45
CA ALA A 201 -18.06 20.32 -0.12
C ALA A 201 -17.09 20.72 1.02
N ARG A 202 -16.17 21.67 0.78
CA ARG A 202 -15.20 22.20 1.77
C ARG A 202 -14.32 21.11 2.41
N MET A 203 -14.11 19.99 1.71
CA MET A 203 -13.19 18.92 2.09
C MET A 203 -11.85 19.08 1.35
N ALA A 204 -11.29 20.29 1.36
CA ALA A 204 -10.10 20.63 0.56
C ALA A 204 -8.85 19.82 0.96
N ASP A 205 -8.76 19.40 2.22
CA ASP A 205 -7.67 18.57 2.73
C ASP A 205 -7.86 17.08 2.47
N ASN A 206 -8.88 16.68 1.69
CA ASN A 206 -9.16 15.28 1.43
C ASN A 206 -8.03 14.66 0.56
N PRO A 207 -7.42 13.54 0.97
CA PRO A 207 -6.27 12.97 0.28
C PRO A 207 -6.59 12.40 -1.11
N VAL A 208 -7.88 12.28 -1.46
CA VAL A 208 -8.28 11.99 -2.85
C VAL A 208 -7.84 13.10 -3.79
N ILE A 209 -7.85 14.37 -3.36
CA ILE A 209 -7.50 15.51 -4.21
C ILE A 209 -6.05 15.40 -4.73
N PRO A 210 -5.00 15.36 -3.88
CA PRO A 210 -3.63 15.27 -4.38
C PRO A 210 -3.39 13.98 -5.16
N PHE A 211 -4.09 12.89 -4.85
CA PHE A 211 -3.94 11.64 -5.60
C PHE A 211 -4.59 11.70 -6.99
N ALA A 212 -5.78 12.26 -7.09
CA ALA A 212 -6.45 12.51 -8.36
C ALA A 212 -5.64 13.48 -9.23
N GLU A 213 -5.04 14.51 -8.64
CA GLU A 213 -4.19 15.49 -9.35
C GLU A 213 -2.90 14.86 -9.86
N TRP A 214 -2.25 14.01 -9.06
CA TRP A 214 -1.09 13.24 -9.52
C TRP A 214 -1.45 12.35 -10.71
N LEU A 215 -2.60 11.65 -10.65
CA LEU A 215 -3.09 10.81 -11.75
C LEU A 215 -3.47 11.63 -12.99
N LEU A 216 -4.03 12.83 -12.82
CA LEU A 216 -4.31 13.75 -13.92
C LEU A 216 -3.03 14.19 -14.63
N HIS A 217 -1.98 14.52 -13.90
CA HIS A 217 -0.67 14.83 -14.49
C HIS A 217 -0.11 13.63 -15.25
N GLU A 218 -0.29 12.43 -14.70
CA GLU A 218 0.15 11.19 -15.35
C GLU A 218 -0.63 10.85 -16.62
N LEU A 219 -1.89 11.28 -16.75
CA LEU A 219 -2.67 11.18 -17.99
C LEU A 219 -2.17 12.10 -19.11
N GLU A 220 -1.29 13.06 -18.83
CA GLU A 220 -0.65 13.87 -19.88
C GLU A 220 0.56 13.17 -20.52
N LYS A 221 1.00 12.06 -19.93
CA LYS A 221 2.05 11.20 -20.50
C LYS A 221 1.39 10.10 -21.33
N PRO A 222 2.05 9.61 -22.40
CA PRO A 222 1.53 8.50 -23.19
C PRO A 222 1.38 7.25 -22.31
N ALA A 223 0.40 6.41 -22.63
CA ALA A 223 0.22 5.11 -21.99
C ALA A 223 1.52 4.30 -22.01
N TRP A 224 1.82 3.61 -20.92
CA TRP A 224 3.10 2.91 -20.81
C TRP A 224 3.16 1.62 -21.64
N ARG A 225 2.04 0.91 -21.84
CA ARG A 225 1.98 -0.32 -22.67
C ARG A 225 1.81 -0.04 -24.16
N SER A 226 1.42 1.16 -24.57
CA SER A 226 1.14 1.47 -25.99
C SER A 226 2.39 1.48 -26.89
N ARG A 227 3.59 1.40 -26.33
CA ARG A 227 4.85 1.25 -27.09
C ARG A 227 5.26 -0.19 -27.37
N VAL A 228 4.54 -1.19 -26.83
CA VAL A 228 4.75 -2.60 -27.19
C VAL A 228 3.73 -2.96 -28.27
N VAL A 229 3.85 -2.33 -29.43
CA VAL A 229 3.28 -2.92 -30.65
C VAL A 229 4.14 -4.14 -30.92
N VAL A 230 3.65 -5.29 -30.49
CA VAL A 230 4.16 -6.59 -30.93
C VAL A 230 4.11 -6.53 -32.45
N ALA A 231 5.27 -6.47 -33.10
CA ALA A 231 5.38 -6.78 -34.51
C ALA A 231 4.72 -8.13 -34.68
N ARG A 232 3.54 -8.16 -35.31
CA ARG A 232 2.95 -9.42 -35.75
C ARG A 232 4.00 -10.06 -36.68
N PRO A 233 4.44 -11.30 -36.43
CA PRO A 233 5.22 -12.00 -37.43
C PRO A 233 4.38 -12.06 -38.70
N ALA A 234 5.02 -11.69 -39.81
CA ALA A 234 4.47 -11.81 -41.15
C ALA A 234 4.20 -13.28 -41.51
#